data_AF-A0A3D2TN61-F1
#
_entry.id   AF-A0A3D2TN61-F1
#
_cell.length_a   1.000
_cell.length_b   1.000
_cell.length_c   1.000
_cell.angle_alpha   90.00
_cell.angle_beta   90.00
_cell.angle_gamma   90.00
#
_symmetry.space_group_name_H-M   'P 1'
#
loop_
_entity.id
_entity.type
_entity.pdbx_description
1 polymer ?
#
loop_
_entity_poly.entity_id
_entity_poly.type
_entity_poly.pdbx_seq_one_letter_code
_entity_poly.pdbx_strand_id
1 'polypeptide(L)'
;MAGNKNLGDARIAKEDEFYTKLTDIEKEMRYYRKHFKDKVVFCNCDDHFESNFFKYFVLNFNCLGLKKLIAICYASSPIANTQLLLFDVVGTKR
;
A
#
# COMPACT_ATOMS: atom_id res chain seq x y z
N MET A 1 -25.65 31.02 15.00
CA MET A 1 -24.17 31.03 14.88
C MET A 1 -23.71 29.61 14.62
N ALA A 2 -23.50 29.24 13.36
CA ALA A 2 -23.15 27.88 12.96
C ALA A 2 -21.73 27.55 13.45
N GLY A 3 -21.64 26.56 14.36
CA GLY A 3 -20.42 26.24 15.08
C GLY A 3 -19.36 25.60 14.18
N ASN A 4 -18.15 26.15 14.27
CA ASN A 4 -16.90 25.78 13.60
C ASN A 4 -16.38 24.35 13.87
N LYS A 5 -17.25 23.40 14.26
CA LYS A 5 -16.85 22.05 14.69
C LYS A 5 -16.26 21.20 13.54
N ASN A 6 -16.71 21.42 12.30
CA ASN A 6 -16.26 20.63 11.15
C ASN A 6 -14.80 20.90 10.73
N LEU A 7 -14.21 22.04 11.10
CA LEU A 7 -12.84 22.39 10.72
C LEU A 7 -11.79 21.72 11.63
N GLY A 8 -12.16 21.39 12.87
CA GLY A 8 -11.29 20.67 13.80
C GLY A 8 -11.15 19.21 13.43
N ASP A 9 -12.25 18.59 12.98
CA ASP A 9 -12.28 17.20 12.53
C ASP A 9 -11.48 17.02 11.24
N ALA A 10 -11.50 17.99 10.31
CA ALA A 10 -10.63 17.99 9.13
C ALA A 10 -9.14 18.09 9.47
N ARG A 11 -8.78 18.67 10.62
CA ARG A 11 -7.39 18.79 11.09
C ARG A 11 -6.88 17.54 11.81
N ILE A 12 -7.78 16.75 12.40
CA ILE A 12 -7.50 15.44 13.01
C ILE A 12 -7.56 14.35 11.94
N ALA A 13 -8.53 14.44 11.03
CA ALA A 13 -8.53 13.85 9.70
C ALA A 13 -7.61 14.61 8.74
N LYS A 14 -6.44 15.03 9.25
CA LYS A 14 -5.18 15.05 8.50
C LYS A 14 -4.85 13.60 8.08
N GLU A 15 -5.82 12.90 7.50
CA GLU A 15 -5.54 11.78 6.61
C GLU A 15 -4.76 12.46 5.49
N ASP A 16 -3.44 12.32 5.53
CA ASP A 16 -2.50 12.99 4.64
C ASP A 16 -3.10 13.14 3.25
N GLU A 17 -3.51 14.36 2.88
CA GLU A 17 -4.13 14.67 1.59
C GLU A 17 -3.21 14.32 0.41
N PHE A 18 -1.95 14.00 0.72
CA PHE A 18 -0.91 13.57 -0.21
C PHE A 18 -0.93 12.06 -0.50
N TYR A 19 -1.53 11.23 0.36
CA TYR A 19 -1.52 9.78 0.19
C TYR A 19 -2.86 9.22 -0.29
N THR A 20 -2.78 8.27 -1.23
CA THR A 20 -3.97 7.60 -1.76
C THR A 20 -4.57 6.67 -0.70
N LYS A 21 -5.90 6.76 -0.51
CA LYS A 21 -6.61 5.85 0.39
C LYS A 21 -6.65 4.44 -0.20
N LEU A 22 -6.54 3.44 0.65
CA LEU A 22 -6.62 2.02 0.24
C LEU A 22 -7.90 1.74 -0.57
N THR A 23 -9.03 2.31 -0.15
CA THR A 23 -10.32 2.16 -0.84
C THR A 23 -10.32 2.68 -2.27
N ASP A 24 -9.56 3.75 -2.54
CA ASP A 24 -9.51 4.34 -3.88
C ASP A 24 -8.62 3.48 -4.79
N ILE A 25 -7.52 2.98 -4.25
CA ILE A 25 -6.67 1.98 -4.93
C ILE A 25 -7.49 0.74 -5.28
N GLU A 26 -8.27 0.20 -4.34
CA GLU A 26 -9.10 -0.99 -4.60
C GLU A 26 -10.15 -0.75 -5.70
N LYS A 27 -10.81 0.42 -5.67
CA LYS A 27 -11.80 0.81 -6.68
C LYS A 27 -11.18 0.96 -8.07
N GLU A 28 -9.95 1.43 -8.16
CA GLU A 28 -9.25 1.61 -9.43
C GLU A 28 -8.64 0.30 -9.94
N MET A 29 -7.89 -0.40 -9.09
CA MET A 29 -7.17 -1.63 -9.45
C MET A 29 -8.10 -2.78 -9.85
N ARG A 30 -9.38 -2.77 -9.44
CA ARG A 30 -10.36 -3.79 -9.87
C ARG A 30 -10.48 -3.90 -11.39
N TYR A 31 -10.32 -2.80 -12.13
CA TYR A 31 -10.41 -2.77 -13.59
C TYR A 31 -9.17 -3.38 -14.25
N TYR A 32 -8.05 -3.39 -13.54
CA TYR A 32 -6.76 -3.82 -14.07
C TYR A 32 -6.35 -5.24 -13.64
N ARG A 33 -7.13 -5.93 -12.80
CA ARG A 33 -6.82 -7.26 -12.24
C ARG A 33 -6.25 -8.26 -13.27
N LYS A 34 -6.86 -8.35 -14.44
CA LYS A 34 -6.45 -9.28 -15.52
C LYS A 34 -5.05 -8.99 -16.08
N HIS A 35 -4.54 -7.78 -15.93
CA HIS A 35 -3.25 -7.35 -16.46
C HIS A 35 -2.07 -7.69 -15.55
N PHE A 36 -2.33 -8.08 -14.30
CA PHE A 36 -1.26 -8.35 -13.32
C PHE A 36 -0.74 -9.78 -13.36
N LYS A 37 -1.43 -10.71 -14.03
CA LYS A 37 -1.01 -12.10 -14.09
C LYS A 37 0.39 -12.24 -14.69
N ASP A 38 1.26 -12.95 -13.97
CA ASP A 38 2.67 -13.20 -14.29
C ASP A 38 3.52 -11.93 -14.48
N LYS A 39 3.05 -10.79 -13.98
CA LYS A 39 3.76 -9.51 -14.07
C LYS A 39 4.61 -9.24 -12.85
N VAL A 40 5.63 -8.41 -13.08
CA VAL A 40 6.42 -7.78 -12.04
C VAL A 40 5.89 -6.37 -11.86
N VAL A 41 5.50 -6.01 -10.62
CA VAL A 41 5.04 -4.67 -10.28
C VAL A 41 6.14 -3.96 -9.49
N PHE A 42 6.39 -2.71 -9.86
CA PHE A 42 7.28 -1.81 -9.15
C PHE A 42 6.43 -0.85 -8.30
N CYS A 43 6.56 -0.91 -6.97
CA CYS A 43 6.07 0.12 -6.06
C CYS A 43 7.15 1.14 -5.79
N ASN A 44 6.92 2.38 -6.21
CA ASN A 44 7.59 3.50 -5.59
C ASN A 44 6.85 3.85 -4.28
N CYS A 45 7.56 3.84 -3.17
CA CYS A 45 6.98 3.83 -1.83
C CYS A 45 7.92 4.59 -0.87
N ASP A 46 7.63 5.82 -0.44
CA ASP A 46 8.54 6.56 0.46
C ASP A 46 8.78 5.82 1.80
N ASP A 47 7.70 5.35 2.42
CA ASP A 47 7.70 4.37 3.52
C ASP A 47 6.73 3.22 3.19
N HIS A 48 7.20 1.98 3.25
CA HIS A 48 6.37 0.80 3.01
C HIS A 48 5.36 0.52 4.13
N PHE A 49 5.58 0.99 5.37
CA PHE A 49 4.62 0.83 6.46
C PHE A 49 3.39 1.73 6.30
N GLU A 50 3.58 2.89 5.67
CA GLU A 50 2.52 3.87 5.44
C GLU A 50 1.88 3.76 4.05
N SER A 51 2.58 3.17 3.08
CA SER A 51 2.07 3.06 1.70
C SER A 51 0.90 2.08 1.58
N ASN A 52 -0.31 2.62 1.41
CA ASN A 52 -1.50 1.84 1.05
C ASN A 52 -1.34 1.12 -0.31
N PHE A 53 -0.52 1.66 -1.22
CA PHE A 53 -0.24 1.02 -2.50
C PHE A 53 0.61 -0.24 -2.32
N PHE A 54 1.67 -0.18 -1.52
CA PHE A 54 2.43 -1.37 -1.14
C PHE A 54 1.52 -2.42 -0.50
N LYS A 55 0.76 -1.99 0.51
CA LYS A 55 -0.14 -2.83 1.28
C LYS A 55 -1.15 -3.55 0.37
N TYR A 56 -1.73 -2.86 -0.60
CA TYR A 56 -2.64 -3.47 -1.58
C TYR A 56 -1.97 -4.62 -2.34
N PHE A 57 -0.79 -4.40 -2.91
CA PHE A 57 -0.12 -5.41 -3.73
C PHE A 57 0.43 -6.58 -2.93
N VAL A 58 0.93 -6.36 -1.71
CA VAL A 58 1.39 -7.45 -0.84
C VAL A 58 0.20 -8.32 -0.42
N LEU A 59 -0.89 -7.73 0.05
CA LEU A 59 -2.07 -8.47 0.51
C LEU A 59 -2.77 -9.23 -0.64
N ASN A 60 -2.75 -8.66 -1.84
CA ASN A 60 -3.38 -9.26 -3.02
C ASN A 60 -2.39 -10.01 -3.92
N PHE A 61 -1.14 -10.24 -3.50
CA PHE A 61 -0.07 -10.76 -4.36
C PHE A 61 -0.49 -12.04 -5.10
N ASN A 62 -0.98 -13.03 -4.36
CA ASN A 62 -1.44 -14.30 -4.90
C ASN A 62 -2.74 -14.15 -5.69
N CYS A 63 -3.68 -13.33 -5.20
CA CYS A 63 -4.96 -13.10 -5.87
C CYS A 63 -4.81 -12.40 -7.23
N LEU A 64 -3.78 -11.57 -7.39
CA LEU A 64 -3.44 -10.90 -8.64
C LEU A 64 -2.56 -11.77 -9.56
N GLY A 65 -2.03 -12.89 -9.06
CA GLY A 65 -1.13 -13.77 -9.81
C GLY A 65 0.19 -13.09 -10.15
N LEU A 66 0.71 -12.24 -9.27
CA LEU A 66 1.95 -11.52 -9.51
C LEU A 66 3.16 -12.46 -9.46
N LYS A 67 4.12 -12.21 -10.36
CA LYS A 67 5.39 -12.93 -10.39
C LYS A 67 6.37 -12.38 -9.35
N LYS A 68 6.42 -11.05 -9.20
CA LYS A 68 7.31 -10.36 -8.27
C LYS A 68 6.78 -8.97 -7.95
N LEU A 69 6.99 -8.51 -6.72
CA LEU A 69 6.76 -7.14 -6.31
C LEU A 69 8.11 -6.55 -5.89
N ILE A 70 8.46 -5.40 -6.44
CA ILE A 70 9.69 -4.67 -6.13
C ILE A 70 9.27 -3.36 -5.48
N ALA A 71 9.74 -3.07 -4.28
CA ALA A 71 9.49 -1.79 -3.62
C ALA A 71 10.83 -1.11 -3.29
N ILE A 72 10.91 0.20 -3.48
CA ILE A 72 12.02 1.04 -3.02
C ILE A 72 11.43 2.00 -2.00
N CYS A 73 12.08 2.12 -0.83
CA CYS A 73 11.75 3.04 0.25
C CYS A 73 13.00 3.69 0.83
N TYR A 74 12.85 4.79 1.57
CA TYR A 74 13.98 5.48 2.17
C TYR A 74 14.66 4.65 3.28
N ALA A 75 15.97 4.83 3.42
CA ALA A 75 16.85 3.98 4.23
C ALA A 75 16.56 3.97 5.74
N SER A 76 15.81 4.94 6.26
CA SER A 76 15.31 4.92 7.64
C SER A 76 14.26 3.84 7.89
N SER A 77 13.77 3.20 6.82
CA SER A 77 12.79 2.14 6.95
C SER A 77 13.47 0.86 7.48
N PRO A 78 12.88 0.18 8.49
CA PRO A 78 13.42 -1.03 9.12
C PRO A 78 13.80 -2.19 8.19
N ILE A 79 13.38 -2.14 6.93
CA ILE A 79 13.55 -3.23 5.94
C ILE A 79 14.32 -2.74 4.70
N ALA A 80 14.82 -1.50 4.70
CA ALA A 80 15.59 -0.98 3.59
C ALA A 80 16.76 -1.90 3.21
N ASN A 81 17.01 -2.04 1.91
CA ASN A 81 18.06 -2.90 1.34
C ASN A 81 17.93 -4.41 1.66
N THR A 82 16.77 -4.88 2.12
CA THR A 82 16.55 -6.29 2.46
C THR A 82 15.62 -6.95 1.44
N GLN A 83 15.98 -8.16 0.96
CA GLN A 83 15.07 -9.00 0.20
C GLN A 83 14.25 -9.86 1.15
N LEU A 84 12.97 -9.54 1.29
CA LEU A 84 12.05 -10.35 2.09
C LEU A 84 11.43 -11.47 1.25
N LEU A 85 11.34 -12.67 1.83
CA LEU A 85 10.46 -13.71 1.30
C LEU A 85 9.04 -13.40 1.77
N LEU A 86 8.06 -13.55 0.89
CA LEU A 86 6.66 -13.25 1.20
C LEU A 86 6.15 -14.00 2.45
N PHE A 87 6.68 -15.21 2.69
CA PHE A 87 6.37 -16.04 3.84
C PHE A 87 6.86 -15.48 5.18
N ASP A 88 7.92 -14.67 5.19
CA ASP A 88 8.47 -14.06 6.41
C ASP A 88 7.62 -12.86 6.86
N VAL A 89 6.88 -12.25 5.93
CA VAL A 89 6.06 -11.04 6.15
C VAL A 89 4.62 -11.39 6.45
N VAL A 90 4.07 -12.34 5.67
CA VAL A 90 2.71 -12.84 5.87
C VAL A 90 2.83 -14.01 6.83
N GLY A 91 2.82 -13.69 8.14
CA GLY A 91 2.94 -14.67 9.22
C GLY A 91 2.05 -15.88 8.98
N THR A 92 2.63 -16.93 8.42
CA THR A 92 1.94 -18.17 8.13
C THR A 92 1.99 -18.95 9.44
N LYS A 93 0.96 -18.77 10.27
CA LYS A 93 0.63 -19.77 11.29
C LYS A 93 0.44 -21.10 10.57
N ARG A 94 1.40 -22.01 10.74
CA ARG A 94 1.18 -23.44 10.54
C ARG A 94 0.15 -23.95 11.53
#